data_AF-G4CRV5-F1
#
_entry.id   AF-G4CRV5-F1
#
_cell.length_a   1.000
_cell.length_b   1.000
_cell.length_c   1.000
_cell.angle_alpha   90.00
_cell.angle_beta   90.00
_cell.angle_gamma   90.00
#
_symmetry.space_group_name_H-M   'P 1'
#
loop_
_entity.id
_entity.type
_entity.pdbx_description
1 polymer ?
#
loop_
_entity_poly.entity_id
_entity_poly.type
_entity_poly.pdbx_seq_one_letter_code
_entity_poly.pdbx_strand_id
1 'polypeptide(L)' 'MCVDVAAEFYVRVKPTSDSVATAAQTLGMKTMSPEQLKDLVEGKFVDALRAVASQVAMEELHEKRGDFVQKV' A
#
# COMPACT_ATOMS: atom_id res chain seq x y z
N MET A 1 21.93 -9.80 -3.69
CA MET A 1 21.90 -8.63 -2.79
C MET A 1 20.49 -8.55 -2.22
N CYS A 2 20.33 -8.67 -0.89
CA CYS A 2 19.04 -8.58 -0.22
C CYS A 2 18.94 -7.15 0.32
N VAL A 3 17.84 -6.45 0.03
CA VAL A 3 17.59 -5.10 0.54
C VAL A 3 16.37 -5.20 1.45
N ASP A 4 16.55 -4.85 2.71
CA ASP A 4 15.48 -4.80 3.70
C ASP A 4 14.78 -3.43 3.61
N VAL A 5 13.49 -3.44 3.29
CA VAL A 5 12.66 -2.23 3.19
C VAL A 5 11.56 -2.32 4.24
N ALA A 6 11.53 -1.34 5.16
CA ALA A 6 10.45 -1.15 6.12
C ALA A 6 9.61 0.07 5.72
N ALA A 7 8.28 -0.08 5.71
CA ALA A 7 7.35 0.98 5.39
C ALA A 7 6.13 0.92 6.32
N GLU A 8 5.64 2.08 6.75
CA GLU A 8 4.43 2.24 7.56
C GLU A 8 3.37 2.95 6.72
N PHE A 9 2.16 2.37 6.67
CA PHE A 9 1.06 2.88 5.87
C PHE A 9 -0.11 3.33 6.74
N TYR A 10 -0.59 4.55 6.52
CA TYR A 10 -1.81 5.07 7.13
C TYR A 10 -2.92 5.09 6.08
N VAL A 11 -3.88 4.19 6.21
CA VAL A 11 -4.96 4.01 5.22
C VAL A 11 -6.27 4.56 5.76
N ARG A 12 -6.97 5.34 4.94
CA ARG A 12 -8.35 5.78 5.21
C ARG A 12 -9.17 5.78 3.93
N VAL A 13 -10.46 5.49 4.07
CA VAL A 13 -11.42 5.68 2.98
C VAL A 13 -11.73 7.18 2.87
N LYS A 14 -11.79 7.71 1.65
CA LYS A 14 -12.22 9.09 1.41
C LYS A 14 -13.68 9.25 1.84
N PRO A 15 -14.07 10.35 2.51
CA PRO A 15 -15.41 10.56 3.04
C PRO A 15 -16.38 11.01 1.93
N THR A 16 -16.50 10.21 0.88
CA THR A 16 -17.42 10.43 -0.25
C THR A 16 -18.27 9.18 -0.43
N SER A 17 -19.53 9.33 -0.80
CA SER A 17 -20.47 8.21 -0.96
C SER A 17 -19.91 7.13 -1.89
N ASP A 18 -19.33 7.54 -3.01
CA ASP A 18 -18.77 6.62 -4.01
C ASP A 18 -17.58 5.83 -3.45
N SER A 19 -16.63 6.52 -2.81
CA SER A 19 -15.45 5.85 -2.23
C SER A 19 -15.83 4.87 -1.11
N VAL A 20 -16.83 5.22 -0.29
CA VAL A 20 -17.34 4.35 0.77
C VAL A 20 -18.07 3.15 0.17
N ALA A 21 -18.89 3.35 -0.85
CA ALA A 21 -19.59 2.28 -1.54
C ALA A 21 -18.62 1.31 -2.20
N THR A 22 -17.59 1.80 -2.90
CA THR A 22 -16.56 0.97 -3.53
C THR A 22 -15.76 0.18 -2.49
N ALA A 23 -15.35 0.81 -1.38
CA ALA A 23 -14.63 0.14 -0.31
C ALA A 23 -15.50 -0.96 0.33
N ALA A 24 -16.77 -0.67 0.62
CA ALA A 24 -17.70 -1.63 1.18
C ALA A 24 -17.98 -2.81 0.22
N GLN A 25 -18.10 -2.56 -1.09
CA GLN A 25 -18.27 -3.61 -2.09
C GLN A 25 -17.03 -4.49 -2.24
N THR A 26 -15.84 -3.88 -2.23
CA THR A 26 -14.58 -4.60 -2.46
C THR A 26 -14.13 -5.39 -1.24
N LEU A 27 -14.29 -4.81 -0.05
CA LEU A 27 -13.83 -5.41 1.20
C LEU A 27 -14.92 -6.24 1.89
N GLY A 28 -16.20 -5.94 1.62
CA GLY A 28 -17.34 -6.70 2.10
C GLY A 28 -17.32 -6.89 3.62
N MET A 29 -17.64 -8.12 4.06
CA MET A 29 -17.64 -8.49 5.48
C MET A 29 -16.27 -8.42 6.15
N LYS A 30 -15.17 -8.37 5.39
CA LYS A 30 -13.81 -8.27 5.96
C LYS A 30 -13.58 -6.93 6.64
N THR A 31 -14.36 -5.89 6.31
CA THR A 31 -14.35 -4.61 7.05
C THR A 31 -14.79 -4.73 8.51
N MET A 32 -15.52 -5.80 8.86
CA MET A 32 -15.97 -6.05 10.24
C MET A 32 -14.91 -6.76 11.09
N SER A 33 -13.82 -7.24 10.48
CA SER A 33 -12.71 -7.90 11.17
C SER A 33 -11.40 -7.18 10.88
N PRO A 34 -10.85 -6.41 11.84
CA PRO A 34 -9.62 -5.65 11.66
C PRO A 34 -8.43 -6.50 11.19
N GLU A 35 -8.33 -7.75 11.68
CA GLU A 35 -7.27 -8.69 11.31
C GLU A 35 -7.37 -9.09 9.84
N GLN A 36 -8.56 -9.48 9.37
CA GLN A 36 -8.77 -9.85 7.97
C GLN A 36 -8.58 -8.67 7.01
N LEU A 37 -8.94 -7.47 7.45
CA LEU A 37 -8.70 -6.25 6.68
C LEU A 37 -7.20 -5.98 6.56
N LYS A 38 -6.45 -6.13 7.67
CA LYS A 38 -5.00 -5.97 7.68
C LYS A 38 -4.32 -6.94 6.72
N ASP A 39 -4.62 -8.23 6.79
CA ASP A 39 -4.00 -9.25 5.94
C ASP A 39 -4.22 -8.97 4.44
N LEU A 40 -5.44 -8.57 4.07
CA LEU A 40 -5.79 -8.27 2.68
C LEU A 40 -5.03 -7.04 2.16
N VAL A 41 -4.93 -6.03 3.01
CA VAL A 41 -4.26 -4.77 2.71
C VAL A 41 -2.74 -4.95 2.66
N GLU A 42 -2.16 -5.68 3.61
CA GLU A 42 -0.74 -6.00 3.70
C GLU A 42 -0.26 -6.74 2.45
N GLY A 43 -0.97 -7.78 2.00
CA GLY A 43 -0.64 -8.49 0.77
C GLY A 43 -0.55 -7.57 -0.46
N LYS A 44 -1.54 -6.69 -0.64
CA LYS A 44 -1.57 -5.74 -1.77
C LYS A 44 -0.43 -4.72 -1.69
N PHE A 45 -0.10 -4.22 -0.50
CA PHE A 45 0.99 -3.26 -0.33
C PHE A 45 2.37 -3.90 -0.50
N VAL A 46 2.56 -5.14 -0.03
CA VAL A 46 3.81 -5.89 -0.26
C VAL A 46 4.01 -6.14 -1.75
N ASP A 47 2.96 -6.53 -2.47
CA ASP A 47 3.04 -6.73 -3.92
C ASP A 47 3.33 -5.41 -4.66
N ALA A 48 2.69 -4.31 -4.25
CA ALA A 48 2.97 -2.98 -4.81
C ALA A 48 4.40 -2.52 -4.52
N LEU A 49 4.88 -2.65 -3.28
CA LEU A 49 6.26 -2.33 -2.89
C LEU A 49 7.27 -3.16 -3.67
N ARG A 50 7.02 -4.46 -3.85
CA ARG A 50 7.89 -5.34 -4.65
C ARG A 50 7.89 -4.95 -6.12
N ALA A 51 6.75 -4.54 -6.67
CA ALA A 51 6.64 -4.08 -8.06
C ALA A 51 7.36 -2.75 -8.29
N VAL A 52 7.30 -1.81 -7.35
CA VAL A 52 8.06 -0.56 -7.44
C VAL A 52 9.55 -0.82 -7.22
N ALA A 53 9.93 -1.65 -6.24
CA ALA A 53 11.32 -2.01 -6.00
C ALA A 53 11.98 -2.73 -7.18
N SER A 54 11.22 -3.44 -8.02
CA SER A 54 11.75 -4.05 -9.26
C SER A 54 11.92 -3.06 -10.41
N GLN A 55 11.21 -1.92 -10.38
CA GLN A 55 11.33 -0.84 -11.37
C GLN A 55 12.36 0.24 -10.98
N VAL A 56 12.82 0.25 -9.73
CA VAL A 56 13.80 1.23 -9.23
C VAL A 56 15.21 0.62 -9.30
N ALA A 57 16.03 1.13 -10.21
CA ALA A 57 17.46 0.81 -10.24
C ALA A 57 18.11 1.30 -8.92
N MET A 58 19.04 0.50 -8.38
CA MET A 58 19.71 0.70 -7.08
C MET A 58 20.28 2.12 -6.85
N GLU A 59 20.48 2.91 -7.90
CA GLU A 59 21.06 4.26 -7.85
C GLU A 59 20.06 5.38 -7.48
N GLU A 60 18.74 5.20 -7.67
CA GLU A 60 17.75 6.27 -7.38
C GLU A 60 17.24 6.30 -5.93
N LEU A 61 17.48 5.24 -5.15
CA LEU A 61 17.06 5.13 -3.74
C LEU A 61 17.83 6.08 -2.81
N HIS A 62 19.00 6.57 -3.20
CA HIS A 62 19.84 7.42 -2.35
C HIS A 62 19.56 8.92 -2.51
N GLU A 63 19.22 9.38 -3.72
CA GLU A 63 19.07 10.83 -3.99
C GLU A 63 17.63 11.35 -3.89
N LYS A 64 16.60 10.50 -4.00
CA LYS A 64 15.19 10.94 -4.15
C LYS A 64 14.21 10.25 -3.20
N ARG A 65 14.51 10.23 -1.91
CA ARG A 65 13.55 9.77 -0.87
C ARG A 65 12.18 10.45 -0.97
N GLY A 66 12.10 11.70 -1.47
CA GLY A 66 10.85 12.45 -1.61
C GLY A 66 9.93 11.94 -2.72
N ASP A 67 10.48 11.56 -3.88
CA ASP A 67 9.68 11.17 -5.05
C ASP A 67 9.08 9.76 -4.90
N PHE A 68 9.74 8.89 -4.12
CA PHE A 68 9.24 7.53 -3.85
C PHE A 68 7.96 7.54 -3.01
N VAL A 69 7.82 8.50 -2.08
CA VAL A 69 6.62 8.65 -1.24
C VAL A 69 5.41 9.13 -2.05
N GLN A 70 5.61 9.87 -3.15
CA GLN A 70 4.52 10.33 -4.01
C GLN A 70 4.00 9.28 -5.00
N LYS A 71 4.82 8.29 -5.36
CA LYS A 71 4.44 7.23 -6.31
C LYS A 71 3.74 6.03 -5.66
N VAL A 72 3.76 5.95 -4.33
CA VAL A 72 3.15 4.89 -3.51
C VAL A 72 1.76 5.30 -3.04
#